data_AF-A0A957PNX5-F1
#
_entry.id   AF-A0A957PNX5-F1
#
_cell.length_a   1.000
_cell.length_b   1.000
_cell.length_c   1.000
_cell.angle_alpha   90.00
_cell.angle_beta   90.00
_cell.angle_gamma   90.00
#
_symmetry.space_group_name_H-M   'P 1'
#
loop_
_entity.id
_entity.type
_entity.pdbx_description
1 polymer ?
#
loop_
_entity_poly.entity_id
_entity_poly.type
_entity_poly.pdbx_seq_one_letter_code
_entity_poly.pdbx_strand_id
1 'polypeptide(L)' 'TQEDTPPESILGYAREQLAYFKVPRFIEYADDLPRTPSERVEKHKLVKMKADLRIGSYDAADKTWK' A
#
# COMPACT_ATOMS: atom_id res chain seq x y z
N THR A 1 3.20 12.53 -3.04
CA THR A 1 3.67 11.51 -4.00
C THR A 1 4.65 10.59 -3.30
N GLN A 2 5.22 9.58 -3.98
CA GLN A 2 6.29 8.75 -3.40
C GLN A 2 7.48 9.59 -2.90
N GLU A 3 7.78 10.70 -3.57
CA GLU A 3 8.87 11.61 -3.19
C GLU A 3 8.55 12.36 -1.89
N ASP A 4 7.34 12.91 -1.77
CA ASP A 4 6.93 13.69 -0.60
C ASP A 4 6.68 12.82 0.65
N THR A 5 6.31 11.56 0.44
CA THR A 5 5.96 10.63 1.51
C THR A 5 6.50 9.26 1.14
N PRO A 6 7.79 9.00 1.38
CA PRO A 6 8.40 7.71 1.02
C PRO A 6 7.83 6.58 1.90
N PRO A 7 7.83 5.32 1.40
CA PRO A 7 7.24 4.19 2.11
C PRO A 7 7.88 3.97 3.48
N GLU A 8 9.17 4.26 3.64
CA GLU A 8 9.89 4.19 4.91
C GLU A 8 9.30 5.11 5.97
N SER A 9 8.87 6.32 5.61
CA SER A 9 8.23 7.26 6.54
C SER A 9 6.86 6.76 6.99
N ILE A 10 6.07 6.18 6.07
CA ILE A 10 4.78 5.55 6.39
C ILE A 10 4.99 4.39 7.38
N LEU A 11 5.98 3.54 7.10
CA LEU A 11 6.31 2.39 7.94
C LEU A 11 6.85 2.80 9.31
N GLY A 12 7.67 3.86 9.38
CA GLY A 12 8.15 4.44 10.63
C GLY A 12 6.99 4.87 11.52
N TYR A 13 6.11 5.70 10.98
CA TYR A 13 4.91 6.15 11.69
C TYR A 13 4.01 4.98 12.13
N ALA A 14 3.78 4.00 11.26
CA ALA A 14 2.98 2.82 11.59
C ALA A 14 3.58 1.99 12.73
N ARG A 15 4.91 1.83 12.79
CA ARG A 15 5.60 1.08 13.86
C ARG A 15 5.49 1.74 15.23
N GLU A 16 5.41 3.06 15.28
CA GLU A 16 5.24 3.81 16.53
C GLU A 16 3.83 3.66 17.12
N GLN A 17 2.82 3.48 16.25
CA GLN A 17 1.41 3.52 16.64
C GLN A 17 0.71 2.14 16.63
N LEU A 18 1.26 1.16 15.93
CA LEU A 18 0.65 -0.14 15.71
C LEU A 18 1.52 -1.27 16.25
N ALA A 19 0.86 -2.36 16.69
CA ALA A 19 1.55 -3.61 16.96
C ALA A 19 2.25 -4.13 15.68
N TYR A 20 3.39 -4.81 15.85
CA TYR A 20 4.27 -5.20 14.75
C TYR A 20 3.54 -5.92 13.59
N PHE A 21 2.57 -6.79 13.90
CA PHE A 21 1.83 -7.59 12.90
C PHE A 21 0.80 -6.78 12.10
N LYS A 22 0.52 -5.54 12.49
CA LYS A 22 -0.37 -4.62 11.77
C LYS A 22 0.39 -3.69 10.83
N VAL A 23 1.73 -3.64 10.94
CA VAL A 23 2.57 -2.85 10.04
C VAL A 23 2.57 -3.52 8.66
N PRO A 24 2.19 -2.82 7.58
CA PRO A 24 2.09 -3.41 6.26
C PRO A 24 3.48 -3.82 5.74
N ARG A 25 3.55 -4.96 5.04
CA ARG A 25 4.77 -5.36 4.34
C ARG A 25 4.90 -4.71 2.96
N PHE A 26 3.79 -4.62 2.23
CA PHE A 26 3.77 -4.08 0.86
C PHE A 26 3.04 -2.74 0.83
N ILE A 27 3.60 -1.77 0.10
CA ILE A 27 2.99 -0.45 -0.10
C ILE A 27 3.00 -0.14 -1.59
N GLU A 28 1.83 0.21 -2.13
CA GLU A 28 1.67 0.70 -3.49
C GLU A 28 1.00 2.08 -3.45
N TYR A 29 1.51 3.01 -4.24
CA TYR A 29 0.87 4.31 -4.45
C TYR A 29 -0.01 4.20 -5.70
N ALA A 30 -1.23 4.71 -5.60
CA ALA A 30 -2.18 4.77 -6.70
C ALA A 30 -2.74 6.19 -6.78
N ASP A 31 -2.89 6.69 -8.01
CA ASP A 31 -3.46 8.02 -8.25
C ASP A 31 -4.96 8.06 -7.96
N ASP A 32 -5.64 6.92 -8.11
CA ASP A 32 -7.06 6.76 -7.80
C ASP A 32 -7.38 5.35 -7.29
N LEU A 33 -8.50 5.23 -6.59
CA LEU A 33 -9.05 3.96 -6.10
C LEU A 33 -10.39 3.69 -6.78
N PRO A 34 -10.68 2.42 -7.16
CA PRO A 34 -11.99 2.07 -7.70
C PRO A 34 -13.08 2.33 -6.64
N ARG A 35 -14.18 2.97 -7.06
CA ARG A 35 -15.27 3.38 -6.18
C ARG A 35 -16.63 2.91 -6.68
N THR A 36 -17.51 2.61 -5.73
CA THR A 36 -18.94 2.42 -6.00
C THR A 36 -19.58 3.72 -6.48
N PRO A 37 -20.79 3.69 -7.06
CA PRO A 37 -21.56 4.92 -7.34
C PRO A 37 -21.85 5.80 -6.11
N SER A 38 -21.64 5.26 -4.91
CA SER A 38 -21.74 5.97 -3.63
C SER A 38 -20.36 6.33 -3.03
N GLU A 39 -19.31 6.37 -3.86
CA GLU A 39 -17.95 6.83 -3.55
C GLU A 39 -17.17 5.98 -2.53
N ARG A 40 -17.64 4.76 -2.22
CA ARG A 40 -16.94 3.84 -1.33
C ARG A 40 -15.90 3.04 -2.11
N VAL A 41 -14.72 2.84 -1.52
CA VAL A 41 -13.64 2.04 -2.14
C VAL A 41 -14.09 0.58 -2.35
N GLU A 42 -13.97 0.12 -3.59
CA GLU A 42 -14.28 -1.24 -4.00
C GLU A 42 -13.08 -2.17 -3.78
N LYS A 43 -12.84 -2.54 -2.51
CA LYS A 43 -11.68 -3.37 -2.12
C LYS A 43 -11.55 -4.68 -2.90
N HIS A 44 -12.68 -5.28 -3.31
CA HIS A 44 -12.69 -6.53 -4.08
C HIS A 44 -12.12 -6.35 -5.50
N LYS A 45 -12.16 -5.14 -6.06
CA LYS A 45 -11.51 -4.83 -7.34
C LYS A 45 -10.00 -4.68 -7.16
N LEU A 46 -9.54 -4.09 -6.05
CA LEU A 46 -8.12 -3.95 -5.74
C LEU A 46 -7.39 -5.30 -5.81
N VAL A 47 -7.96 -6.34 -5.19
CA VAL A 47 -7.38 -7.69 -5.18
C VAL A 47 -7.30 -8.32 -6.58
N LYS A 48 -8.12 -7.85 -7.53
CA LYS A 48 -8.19 -8.33 -8.91
C LYS A 48 -7.45 -7.45 -9.90
N MET A 49 -6.84 -6.34 -9.46
CA MET A 49 -6.16 -5.41 -10.36
C MET A 49 -4.91 -6.01 -11.00
N LYS A 50 -4.23 -6.93 -10.30
CA LYS A 50 -3.03 -7.62 -10.78
C LYS A 50 -3.11 -9.09 -10.39
N ALA A 51 -2.54 -9.96 -11.23
CA ALA A 51 -2.36 -11.37 -10.90
C ALA A 51 -1.44 -11.55 -9.68
N ASP A 52 -0.45 -10.67 -9.55
CA ASP A 52 0.42 -10.56 -8.39
C ASP A 52 0.45 -9.10 -7.91
N LEU A 53 -0.13 -8.85 -6.73
CA LEU A 53 -0.19 -7.51 -6.13
C LEU A 53 1.16 -7.00 -5.65
N ARG A 54 2.21 -7.84 -5.63
CA ARG A 54 3.56 -7.41 -5.26
C ARG A 54 4.20 -6.59 -6.38
N ILE A 55 3.79 -6.76 -7.62
CA ILE A 55 4.32 -6.03 -8.77
C ILE A 55 3.85 -4.57 -8.68
N GLY A 56 4.78 -3.63 -8.72
CA GLY A 56 4.57 -2.20 -8.49
C GLY A 56 4.48 -1.80 -7.01
N SER A 57 4.75 -2.71 -6.08
CA SER A 57 4.74 -2.44 -4.64
C SER A 57 6.14 -2.38 -4.06
N TYR A 58 6.35 -1.51 -3.09
CA TYR A 58 7.52 -1.53 -2.22
C TYR A 58 7.42 -2.68 -1.21
N ASP A 59 8.43 -3.57 -1.15
CA ASP A 59 8.54 -4.61 -0.14
C ASP A 59 9.39 -4.12 1.04
N ALA A 60 8.76 -3.92 2.20
CA ALA A 60 9.42 -3.45 3.42
C ALA A 60 10.41 -4.44 4.02
N ALA A 61 10.31 -5.74 3.70
CA ALA A 61 11.26 -6.74 4.17
C ALA A 61 12.57 -6.67 3.37
N ASP A 62 12.45 -6.52 2.05
CA ASP A 62 13.60 -6.52 1.13
C ASP A 62 14.14 -5.10 0.87
N LYS A 63 13.35 -4.07 1.21
CA LYS A 63 13.60 -2.64 0.96
C LYS A 63 13.78 -2.31 -0.52
N THR A 64 12.98 -2.95 -1.37
CA THR A 64 13.04 -2.81 -2.82
C THR A 64 11.65 -2.68 -3.42
N TRP A 65 11.55 -1.98 -4.55
CA TRP A 65 10.37 -2.00 -5.42
C TRP A 65 10.35 -3.30 -6.22
N LYS A 66 9.19 -3.96 -6.24
CA LYS A 66 8.93 -5.18 -7.02
C LYS A 66 8.01 -4.89 -8.19
#